data_AF-A0A977KVA9-F1
#
_entry.id   AF-A0A977KVA9-F1
#
_cell.length_a   1.000
_cell.length_b   1.000
_cell.length_c   1.000
_cell.angle_alpha   90.00
_cell.angle_beta   90.00
_cell.angle_gamma   90.00
#
_symmetry.space_group_name_H-M   'P 1'
#
loop_
_entity.id
_entity.type
_entity.pdbx_description
1 polymer ?
#
loop_
_entity_poly.entity_id
_entity_poly.type
_entity_poly.pdbx_seq_one_letter_code
_entity_poly.pdbx_strand_id
1 'polypeptide(L)' 'MNRIQTLLSLAKEELYAAEILLENTLYRACISRAYYSLYHTVQALLAAKNINARTHRGLIQQFGQ' A
#
# COMPACT_ATOMS: atom_id res chain seq x y z
N MET A 1 10.81 3.77 -14.90
CA MET A 1 10.12 2.77 -14.04
C MET A 1 8.71 2.59 -14.55
N ASN A 2 8.17 1.35 -14.54
CA ASN A 2 6.76 1.11 -14.84
C ASN A 2 5.89 1.36 -13.59
N ARG A 3 4.56 1.50 -13.77
CA ARG A 3 3.62 1.80 -12.68
C ARG A 3 3.72 0.82 -11.51
N ILE A 4 3.91 -0.47 -11.79
CA ILE A 4 4.02 -1.52 -10.77
C ILE A 4 5.28 -1.28 -9.91
N GLN A 5 6.42 -1.00 -10.54
CA GLN A 5 7.67 -0.72 -9.82
C GLN A 5 7.54 0.51 -8.92
N THR A 6 6.89 1.57 -9.41
CA THR A 6 6.64 2.79 -8.62
C THR A 6 5.78 2.50 -7.40
N LEU A 7 4.69 1.75 -7.58
CA LEU A 7 3.80 1.38 -6.47
C LEU A 7 4.50 0.50 -5.43
N LEU A 8 5.34 -0.45 -5.86
CA LEU A 8 6.13 -1.27 -4.95
C LEU A 8 7.22 -0.48 -4.22
N SER A 9 7.79 0.56 -4.83
CA SER A 9 8.72 1.47 -4.14
C SER A 9 8.00 2.23 -3.03
N LEU A 10 6.86 2.84 -3.34
CA LEU A 10 6.03 3.56 -2.35
C LEU A 10 5.59 2.64 -1.21
N ALA A 11 5.18 1.40 -1.53
CA ALA A 11 4.80 0.43 -0.53
C ALA A 11 5.93 0.13 0.48
N LYS A 12 7.18 0.03 -0.02
CA LYS A 12 8.37 -0.20 0.81
C LYS A 12 8.71 1.03 1.66
N GLU A 13 8.61 2.23 1.10
CA GLU A 13 8.83 3.48 1.82
C GLU A 13 7.83 3.64 2.98
N GLU A 14 6.55 3.38 2.72
CA GLU A 14 5.50 3.43 3.75
C GLU A 14 5.69 2.33 4.82
N LEU A 15 6.16 1.12 4.44
CA LEU A 15 6.46 0.06 5.39
C LEU A 15 7.62 0.44 6.30
N TYR A 16 8.72 0.92 5.73
CA TYR A 16 9.88 1.38 6.48
C TYR A 16 9.51 2.51 7.46
N ALA A 17 8.68 3.46 7.03
CA ALA A 17 8.16 4.49 7.92
C ALA A 17 7.29 3.90 9.05
N ALA A 18 6.47 2.89 8.76
CA ALA A 18 5.66 2.22 9.78
C ALA A 18 6.53 1.51 10.83
N GLU A 19 7.61 0.86 10.42
CA GLU A 19 8.57 0.19 11.31
C GLU A 19 9.24 1.19 12.27
N ILE A 20 9.74 2.32 11.76
CA ILE A 20 10.30 3.39 12.61
C ILE A 20 9.25 3.90 13.62
N LEU A 21 8.01 4.12 13.17
CA LEU A 21 6.95 4.62 14.05
C LEU A 21 6.55 3.60 15.12
N LEU A 22 6.60 2.31 14.79
CA LEU A 22 6.36 1.22 15.74
C LEU A 22 7.41 1.21 16.84
N GLU A 23 8.69 1.26 16.47
CA GLU A 23 9.82 1.32 17.41
C GLU A 23 9.73 2.54 18.34
N ASN A 24 9.22 3.66 17.84
CA ASN A 24 9.04 4.91 18.60
C ASN A 24 7.70 4.99 19.34
N THR A 25 6.91 3.90 19.42
CA THR A 25 5.60 3.84 20.10
C THR A 25 4.53 4.82 19.55
N LEU A 26 4.73 5.31 18.33
CA LEU A 26 3.81 6.25 17.64
C LEU A 26 2.70 5.49 16.91
N TYR A 27 1.92 4.71 17.66
CA TYR A 27 1.00 3.70 17.10
C TYR A 27 -0.04 4.24 16.12
N ARG A 28 -0.62 5.41 16.40
CA ARG A 28 -1.63 6.01 15.51
C ARG A 28 -1.04 6.31 14.12
N ALA A 29 0.17 6.83 14.07
CA ALA A 29 0.87 7.10 12.82
C ALA A 29 1.34 5.81 12.14
N CYS A 30 1.86 4.85 12.93
CA CYS A 30 2.26 3.52 12.45
C CYS A 30 1.13 2.83 11.68
N ILE A 31 -0.09 2.80 12.23
CA ILE A 31 -1.25 2.17 11.59
C ILE A 31 -1.55 2.82 10.23
N SER A 32 -1.50 4.16 10.15
CA SER A 32 -1.71 4.87 8.89
C SER A 32 -0.68 4.48 7.83
N ARG A 33 0.61 4.39 8.19
CA ARG A 33 1.70 4.02 7.26
C ARG A 33 1.61 2.56 6.83
N ALA A 34 1.33 1.65 7.76
CA ALA A 34 1.08 0.25 7.44
C ALA A 34 -0.10 0.09 6.45
N TYR A 35 -1.19 0.84 6.65
CA TYR A 35 -2.34 0.84 5.74
C TYR A 35 -1.95 1.28 4.33
N TYR A 36 -1.21 2.39 4.18
CA TYR A 36 -0.81 2.87 2.86
C TYR A 36 0.21 1.95 2.17
N SER A 37 1.09 1.29 2.92
CA SER A 37 1.96 0.24 2.39
C SER A 37 1.15 -0.88 1.73
N LEU A 38 0.13 -1.40 2.44
CA LEU A 38 -0.78 -2.41 1.90
C LEU A 38 -1.57 -1.87 0.70
N TYR A 39 -2.08 -0.65 0.77
CA TYR A 39 -2.83 -0.01 -0.31
C TYR A 39 -2.02 0.04 -1.62
N HIS A 40 -0.77 0.48 -1.56
CA HIS A 40 0.11 0.53 -2.73
C HIS A 40 0.47 -0.87 -3.24
N THR A 41 0.69 -1.83 -2.35
CA THR A 41 0.93 -3.23 -2.70
C THR A 41 -0.25 -3.85 -3.46
N VAL A 42 -1.47 -3.66 -2.97
CA VAL A 42 -2.68 -4.16 -3.63
C VAL A 42 -2.92 -3.44 -4.97
N GLN A 43 -2.66 -2.13 -5.06
CA GLN A 43 -2.70 -1.44 -6.36
C GLN A 43 -1.71 -2.03 -7.36
N ALA A 44 -0.50 -2.38 -6.92
CA ALA A 44 0.51 -2.99 -7.78
C ALA A 44 0.07 -4.38 -8.25
N LEU A 45 -0.49 -5.19 -7.34
CA LEU A 45 -1.04 -6.51 -7.63
C LEU A 45 -2.17 -6.45 -8.67
N LEU A 46 -3.14 -5.54 -8.48
CA LEU A 46 -4.24 -5.36 -9.42
C LEU A 46 -3.75 -4.87 -10.78
N ALA A 47 -2.78 -3.92 -10.80
CA ALA A 47 -2.17 -3.45 -12.02
C ALA A 47 -1.46 -4.57 -12.79
N ALA A 48 -0.79 -5.50 -12.09
CA ALA A 48 -0.18 -6.69 -12.70
C ALA A 48 -1.21 -7.64 -13.35
N LYS A 49 -2.47 -7.58 -12.90
CA LYS A 49 -3.63 -8.28 -13.49
C LYS A 49 -4.39 -7.45 -14.53
N ASN A 50 -3.86 -6.28 -14.93
CA ASN A 50 -4.54 -5.31 -15.79
C ASN A 50 -5.86 -4.76 -15.22
N ILE A 51 -6.04 -4.83 -13.90
CA ILE A 51 -7.19 -4.30 -13.17
C ILE A 51 -6.83 -2.93 -12.59
N ASN A 52 -7.63 -1.91 -12.87
CA ASN A 52 -7.36 -0.54 -12.41
C ASN A 52 -8.44 -0.08 -11.42
N ALA A 53 -8.19 -0.29 -10.13
CA ALA A 53 -9.04 0.23 -9.06
C ALA A 53 -8.76 1.73 -8.84
N ARG A 54 -9.78 2.57 -9.01
CA ARG A 54 -9.66 4.05 -8.91
C ARG A 54 -10.10 4.62 -7.56
N THR A 55 -10.63 3.79 -6.67
CA THR A 55 -11.15 4.20 -5.35
C THR A 55 -10.71 3.22 -4.27
N HIS A 56 -10.61 3.69 -3.01
CA HIS A 56 -10.31 2.83 -1.85
C HIS A 56 -11.28 1.66 -1.75
N ARG A 57 -12.59 1.91 -1.89
CA ARG A 57 -13.61 0.87 -1.85
C ARG A 57 -13.48 -0.12 -3.00
N GLY A 58 -13.23 0.38 -4.21
CA GLY A 58 -13.04 -0.46 -5.40
C GLY A 58 -11.81 -1.36 -5.27
N LEU A 59 -10.73 -0.86 -4.68
CA LEU A 59 -9.52 -1.64 -4.45
C LEU A 59 -9.78 -2.82 -3.50
N ILE A 60 -10.47 -2.57 -2.37
CA ILE A 60 -10.81 -3.62 -1.41
C ILE A 60 -11.73 -4.66 -2.06
N GLN A 61 -12.74 -4.21 -2.79
CA GLN A 61 -13.68 -5.12 -3.47
C GLN A 61 -12.97 -6.00 -4.50
N GLN A 62 -12.08 -5.43 -5.32
CA GLN A 62 -11.35 -6.16 -6.35
C GLN A 62 -10.30 -7.11 -5.78
N PHE A 63 -9.73 -6.80 -4.61
CA PHE A 63 -8.80 -7.70 -3.94
C PHE A 63 -9.48 -8.92 -3.30
N GLY A 64 -10.73 -8.77 -2.86
CA GLY A 64 -11.52 -9.86 -2.27
C GLY A 64 -12.20 -10.78 -3.29
N GLN A 65 -11.96 -10.59 -4.58
CA GLN A 65 -12.46 -11.44 -5.68
C GLN A 65 -11.39 -12.45 -6.10
#